data_AF-A0A0R2ZP03-F1
#
_entry.id   AF-A0A0R2ZP03-F1
#
_cell.length_a   1.000
_cell.length_b   1.000
_cell.length_c   1.000
_cell.angle_alpha   90.00
_cell.angle_beta   90.00
_cell.angle_gamma   90.00
#
_symmetry.space_group_name_H-M   'P 1'
#
loop_
_entity.id
_entity.type
_entity.pdbx_description
1 polymer ?
#
loop_
_entity_poly.entity_id
_entity_poly.type
_entity_poly.pdbx_seq_one_letter_code
_entity_poly.pdbx_strand_id
1 'polypeptide(L)'
;MEQERSLRQWYTELSELAPDADAVAKRRRGYDFEKVLKGLLESEGLEPRSSYKSPGEQIDGSLYLDGGFLLLEAKWHADPIPASTLYQFKGKVDGKLVGTLGVFISMSGYSADAVDALIAGKSLNLILFTKEDMDAAIIQEIGFKQILKEKLRKAAEEGLAFYPIVTELVKASASEPVHIERAHYDRVTGKVLRNDTQPATPTDLIIVCESDTDREVLANIVQRLLSGSKSTKKIEIISALGKISVPRIANSLLMANPEVRVLTVVDSDNDVAGSQLLLSNNIEPTNWAPIIIDPQIEEWLGLSEEEMRRLRRASRLNRSLQAVEQLDLDQLRKTDPVFDAFCREVLSA
;
A
#
# COMPACT_ATOMS: atom_id res chain seq x y z
N MET A 1 25.44 -8.90 31.55
CA MET A 1 24.02 -8.99 31.17
C MET A 1 23.89 -8.31 29.82
N GLU A 2 23.98 -9.07 28.73
CA GLU A 2 23.58 -8.59 27.41
C GLU A 2 22.08 -8.26 27.49
N GLN A 3 21.69 -7.03 27.13
CA GLN A 3 20.29 -6.71 26.94
C GLN A 3 19.77 -7.60 25.80
N GLU A 4 18.74 -8.40 26.09
CA GLU A 4 18.07 -9.23 25.09
C GLU A 4 17.49 -8.31 24.01
N ARG A 5 17.92 -8.52 22.76
CA ARG A 5 17.53 -7.70 21.61
C ARG A 5 16.03 -7.84 21.38
N SER A 6 15.29 -6.73 21.42
CA SER A 6 13.85 -6.76 21.12
C SER A 6 13.58 -7.06 19.64
N LEU A 7 12.43 -7.68 19.34
CA LEU A 7 12.01 -7.96 17.95
C LEU A 7 11.96 -6.69 17.10
N ARG A 8 11.47 -5.60 17.69
CA ARG A 8 11.41 -4.28 17.07
C ARG A 8 12.79 -3.77 16.68
N GLN A 9 13.75 -3.83 17.61
CA GLN A 9 15.13 -3.42 17.33
C GLN A 9 15.74 -4.27 16.22
N TRP A 10 15.53 -5.59 16.25
CA TRP A 10 16.01 -6.48 15.20
C TRP A 10 15.44 -6.11 13.83
N TYR A 11 14.13 -5.91 13.73
CA TYR A 11 13.48 -5.53 12.49
C TYR A 11 14.00 -4.20 11.92
N THR A 12 14.22 -3.20 12.78
CA THR A 12 14.79 -1.91 12.36
C THR A 12 16.19 -2.08 11.76
N GLU A 13 17.08 -2.83 12.43
CA GLU A 13 18.44 -3.08 11.92
C GLU A 13 18.43 -3.82 10.57
N LEU A 14 17.49 -4.74 10.35
CA LEU A 14 17.35 -5.41 9.04
C LEU A 14 16.92 -4.43 7.93
N SER A 15 16.11 -3.43 8.28
CA SER A 15 15.62 -2.40 7.36
C SER A 15 16.70 -1.39 6.96
N GLU A 16 17.74 -1.22 7.78
CA GLU A 16 18.87 -0.32 7.54
C GLU A 16 19.93 -0.90 6.58
N LEU A 17 19.80 -2.16 6.16
CA LEU A 17 20.76 -2.76 5.22
C LEU A 17 20.77 -1.99 3.90
N ALA A 18 21.98 -1.52 3.52
CA ALA A 18 22.19 -0.71 2.33
C ALA A 18 21.67 -1.40 1.03
N PRO A 19 21.06 -0.65 0.10
CA PRO A 19 20.53 -1.21 -1.16
C PRO A 19 21.60 -1.89 -2.03
N ASP A 20 22.84 -1.44 -1.96
CA ASP A 20 24.01 -1.93 -2.69
C ASP A 20 24.77 -3.05 -1.96
N ALA A 21 24.30 -3.47 -0.77
CA ALA A 21 24.85 -4.60 -0.06
C ALA A 21 24.94 -5.87 -0.94
N ASP A 22 25.94 -6.69 -0.67
CA ASP A 22 26.20 -7.89 -1.46
C ASP A 22 25.08 -8.94 -1.34
N ALA A 23 25.14 -9.96 -2.20
CA ALA A 23 24.14 -11.01 -2.23
C ALA A 23 24.11 -11.87 -0.95
N VAL A 24 25.24 -11.98 -0.24
CA VAL A 24 25.36 -12.77 0.99
C VAL A 24 24.64 -12.06 2.13
N ALA A 25 24.88 -10.76 2.30
CA ALA A 25 24.20 -9.91 3.27
C ALA A 25 22.69 -9.86 3.01
N LYS A 26 22.27 -9.71 1.76
CA LYS A 26 20.84 -9.73 1.37
C LYS A 26 20.17 -11.07 1.69
N ARG A 27 20.84 -12.19 1.38
CA ARG A 27 20.32 -13.54 1.73
C ARG A 27 20.25 -13.71 3.25
N ARG A 28 21.26 -13.24 3.98
CA ARG A 28 21.28 -13.30 5.45
C ARG A 28 20.14 -12.49 6.05
N ARG A 29 19.86 -11.29 5.53
CA ARG A 29 18.70 -10.47 5.92
C ARG A 29 17.38 -11.22 5.76
N GLY A 30 17.18 -11.90 4.64
CA GLY A 30 15.97 -12.73 4.43
C GLY A 30 15.81 -13.79 5.51
N TYR A 31 16.87 -14.56 5.79
CA TYR A 31 16.84 -15.59 6.83
C TYR A 31 16.63 -15.03 8.24
N ASP A 32 17.23 -13.88 8.55
CA ASP A 32 17.04 -13.24 9.85
C ASP A 32 15.64 -12.60 9.97
N PHE A 33 15.04 -12.14 8.85
CA PHE A 33 13.65 -11.69 8.81
C PHE A 33 12.66 -12.83 9.08
N GLU A 34 12.87 -14.03 8.55
CA GLU A 34 12.05 -15.21 8.87
C GLU A 34 12.00 -15.49 10.38
N LYS A 35 13.12 -15.26 11.10
CA LYS A 35 13.18 -15.43 12.56
C LYS A 35 12.43 -14.33 13.31
N VAL A 36 12.58 -13.08 12.88
CA VAL A 36 11.80 -11.95 13.43
C VAL A 36 10.31 -12.22 13.29
N LEU A 37 9.89 -12.63 12.08
CA LEU A 37 8.51 -12.96 11.78
C LEU A 37 8.00 -14.11 12.65
N LYS A 38 8.78 -15.19 12.78
CA LYS A 38 8.42 -16.28 13.70
C LYS A 38 8.23 -15.79 15.14
N GLY A 39 9.18 -15.02 15.68
CA GLY A 39 9.07 -14.51 17.05
C GLY A 39 7.85 -13.59 17.25
N LEU A 40 7.53 -12.76 16.25
CA LEU A 40 6.33 -11.92 16.25
C LEU A 40 5.06 -12.77 16.32
N LEU A 41 4.93 -13.77 15.43
CA LEU A 41 3.78 -14.66 15.38
C LEU A 41 3.63 -15.50 16.67
N GLU A 42 4.74 -15.96 17.27
CA GLU A 42 4.73 -16.65 18.56
C GLU A 42 4.22 -15.72 19.68
N SER A 43 4.70 -14.48 19.73
CA SER A 43 4.28 -13.50 20.74
C SER A 43 2.79 -13.14 20.69
N GLU A 44 2.16 -13.30 19.53
CA GLU A 44 0.74 -13.03 19.30
C GLU A 44 -0.16 -14.29 19.37
N GLY A 45 0.42 -15.44 19.72
CA GLY A 45 -0.29 -16.71 19.86
C GLY A 45 -0.82 -17.26 18.53
N LEU A 46 -0.07 -17.08 17.44
CA LEU A 46 -0.41 -17.58 16.10
C LEU A 46 0.24 -18.95 15.78
N GLU A 47 0.80 -19.63 16.78
CA GLU A 47 1.40 -20.98 16.69
C GLU A 47 2.20 -21.23 15.39
N PRO A 48 3.20 -20.39 15.06
CA PRO A 48 3.88 -20.48 13.78
C PRO A 48 4.73 -21.75 13.68
N ARG A 49 4.71 -22.37 12.50
CA ARG A 49 5.61 -23.45 12.13
C ARG A 49 6.66 -22.91 11.16
N SER A 50 7.93 -23.18 11.47
CA SER A 50 9.08 -22.84 10.61
C SER A 50 9.03 -23.56 9.26
N SER A 51 9.85 -23.09 8.33
CA SER A 51 9.93 -23.63 6.97
C SER A 51 10.02 -25.14 6.93
N TYR A 52 9.28 -25.72 6.00
CA TYR A 52 9.24 -27.16 5.80
C TYR A 52 9.30 -27.48 4.31
N LYS A 53 9.88 -28.63 4.02
CA LYS A 53 10.05 -29.14 2.66
C LYS A 53 9.22 -30.39 2.49
N SER A 54 8.36 -30.37 1.48
CA SER A 54 7.75 -31.56 0.91
C SER A 54 8.44 -31.87 -0.43
N PRO A 55 8.40 -33.11 -0.95
CA PRO A 55 9.05 -33.43 -2.22
C PRO A 55 8.56 -32.50 -3.34
N GLY A 56 9.46 -31.65 -3.85
CA GLY A 56 9.15 -30.68 -4.91
C GLY A 56 8.56 -29.33 -4.45
N GLU A 57 8.38 -29.11 -3.13
CA GLU A 57 7.72 -27.90 -2.60
C GLU A 57 8.43 -27.38 -1.34
N GLN A 58 8.75 -26.08 -1.31
CA GLN A 58 9.22 -25.38 -0.12
C GLN A 58 8.24 -24.27 0.26
N ILE A 59 7.81 -24.27 1.53
CA ILE A 59 7.00 -23.22 2.14
C ILE A 59 7.80 -22.63 3.30
N ASP A 60 7.82 -21.30 3.41
CA ASP A 60 8.62 -20.58 4.42
C ASP A 60 8.03 -20.74 5.83
N GLY A 61 6.71 -20.92 5.95
CA GLY A 61 6.08 -21.33 7.19
C GLY A 61 4.57 -21.51 7.10
N SER A 62 3.94 -21.68 8.26
CA SER A 62 2.49 -21.61 8.42
C SER A 62 2.15 -21.05 9.79
N LEU A 63 0.94 -20.55 9.96
CA LEU A 63 0.43 -20.04 11.24
C LEU A 63 -1.00 -20.55 11.47
N TYR A 64 -1.42 -20.55 12.72
CA TYR A 64 -2.77 -20.88 13.15
C TYR A 64 -3.52 -19.60 13.56
N LEU A 65 -4.75 -19.45 13.07
CA LEU A 65 -5.63 -18.35 13.44
C LEU A 65 -7.07 -18.86 13.55
N ASP A 66 -7.66 -18.73 14.74
CA ASP A 66 -9.08 -18.95 15.02
C ASP A 66 -9.69 -20.22 14.38
N GLY A 67 -8.96 -21.35 14.39
CA GLY A 67 -9.42 -22.64 13.86
C GLY A 67 -8.90 -23.00 12.47
N GLY A 68 -8.21 -22.08 11.79
CA GLY A 68 -7.65 -22.28 10.46
C GLY A 68 -6.12 -22.26 10.45
N PHE A 69 -5.52 -22.99 9.50
CA PHE A 69 -4.10 -22.89 9.19
C PHE A 69 -3.91 -22.04 7.93
N LEU A 70 -3.03 -21.05 8.02
CA LEU A 70 -2.62 -20.22 6.89
C LEU A 70 -1.18 -20.56 6.52
N LEU A 71 -0.93 -20.74 5.22
CA LEU A 71 0.43 -20.84 4.70
C LEU A 71 1.07 -19.45 4.67
N LEU A 72 2.39 -19.40 4.81
CA LEU A 72 3.13 -18.14 4.87
C LEU A 72 4.35 -18.20 3.95
N GLU A 73 4.48 -17.20 3.08
CA GLU A 73 5.67 -16.96 2.26
C GLU A 73 6.11 -15.50 2.43
N ALA A 74 7.41 -15.29 2.67
CA ALA A 74 7.95 -13.97 2.98
C ALA A 74 9.17 -13.67 2.11
N LYS A 75 9.15 -12.54 1.39
CA LYS A 75 10.22 -12.16 0.46
C LYS A 75 10.77 -10.77 0.76
N TRP A 76 12.10 -10.69 0.79
CA TRP A 76 12.84 -9.43 0.91
C TRP A 76 13.79 -9.22 -0.28
N HIS A 77 13.20 -9.03 -1.46
CA HIS A 77 13.93 -8.76 -2.70
C HIS A 77 14.21 -7.26 -2.88
N ALA A 78 14.98 -6.93 -3.93
CA ALA A 78 15.22 -5.54 -4.34
C ALA A 78 14.05 -5.00 -5.16
N ASP A 79 13.53 -5.83 -6.07
CA ASP A 79 12.46 -5.45 -6.99
C ASP A 79 11.09 -5.95 -6.50
N PRO A 80 9.98 -5.30 -6.92
CA PRO A 80 8.63 -5.73 -6.58
C PRO A 80 8.34 -7.14 -7.07
N ILE A 81 7.44 -7.82 -6.37
CA ILE A 81 7.08 -9.20 -6.66
C ILE A 81 6.13 -9.27 -7.87
N PRO A 82 6.49 -10.01 -8.94
CA PRO A 82 5.63 -10.15 -10.11
C PRO A 82 4.48 -11.14 -9.87
N ALA A 83 3.43 -11.03 -10.68
CA ALA A 83 2.26 -11.93 -10.66
C ALA A 83 2.64 -13.41 -10.68
N SER A 84 3.65 -13.78 -11.48
CA SER A 84 4.13 -15.17 -11.60
C SER A 84 4.59 -15.77 -10.27
N THR A 85 5.17 -14.97 -9.38
CA THR A 85 5.60 -15.43 -8.06
C THR A 85 4.39 -15.65 -7.14
N LEU A 86 3.39 -14.76 -7.20
CA LEU A 86 2.14 -14.94 -6.49
C LEU A 86 1.40 -16.20 -6.96
N TYR A 87 1.35 -16.45 -8.26
CA TYR A 87 0.73 -17.66 -8.81
C TYR A 87 1.45 -18.95 -8.39
N GLN A 88 2.79 -18.92 -8.28
CA GLN A 88 3.54 -20.06 -7.75
C GLN A 88 3.16 -20.37 -6.31
N PHE A 89 3.07 -19.35 -5.44
CA PHE A 89 2.61 -19.55 -4.06
C PHE A 89 1.14 -19.96 -3.99
N LYS A 90 0.28 -19.35 -4.81
CA LYS A 90 -1.13 -19.74 -4.92
C LYS A 90 -1.28 -21.21 -5.27
N GLY A 91 -0.49 -21.73 -6.21
CA GLY A 91 -0.49 -23.16 -6.55
C GLY A 91 -0.16 -24.07 -5.36
N LYS A 92 0.74 -23.63 -4.47
CA LYS A 92 1.05 -24.34 -3.21
C LYS A 92 -0.16 -24.37 -2.27
N VAL A 93 -0.85 -23.24 -2.14
CA VAL A 93 -2.07 -23.08 -1.32
C VAL A 93 -3.23 -23.90 -1.87
N ASP A 94 -3.47 -23.84 -3.18
CA ASP A 94 -4.50 -24.61 -3.88
C ASP A 94 -4.27 -26.13 -3.75
N GLY A 95 -3.02 -26.56 -3.56
CA GLY A 95 -2.65 -27.95 -3.32
C GLY A 95 -2.87 -28.45 -1.87
N LYS A 96 -3.44 -27.64 -0.97
CA LYS A 96 -3.75 -28.02 0.42
C LYS A 96 -5.24 -28.31 0.62
N LEU A 97 -5.64 -28.48 1.87
CA LEU A 97 -7.05 -28.68 2.24
C LEU A 97 -7.90 -27.55 1.67
N VAL A 98 -9.08 -27.88 1.15
CA VAL A 98 -10.05 -26.88 0.66
C VAL A 98 -10.31 -25.84 1.76
N GLY A 99 -10.20 -24.55 1.39
CA GLY A 99 -10.31 -23.43 2.32
C GLY A 99 -8.99 -22.99 2.97
N THR A 100 -7.87 -23.64 2.66
CA THR A 100 -6.54 -23.14 3.07
C THR A 100 -6.29 -21.76 2.45
N LEU A 101 -5.88 -20.82 3.28
CA LEU A 101 -5.48 -19.48 2.86
C LEU A 101 -3.95 -19.34 2.90
N GLY A 102 -3.42 -18.45 2.08
CA GLY A 102 -2.02 -18.04 2.11
C GLY A 102 -1.87 -16.59 2.55
N VAL A 103 -0.82 -16.30 3.31
CA VAL A 103 -0.33 -14.95 3.57
C VAL A 103 0.99 -14.78 2.82
N PHE A 104 1.06 -13.75 1.99
CA PHE A 104 2.28 -13.41 1.26
C PHE A 104 2.78 -12.06 1.76
N ILE A 105 4.01 -12.02 2.25
CA ILE A 105 4.66 -10.80 2.73
C ILE A 105 5.74 -10.38 1.74
N SER A 106 5.63 -9.17 1.20
CA SER A 106 6.66 -8.58 0.34
C SER A 106 7.23 -7.30 0.94
N MET A 107 8.52 -7.32 1.25
CA MET A 107 9.26 -6.15 1.74
C MET A 107 9.64 -5.16 0.62
N SER A 108 9.43 -5.55 -0.64
CA SER A 108 9.65 -4.71 -1.83
C SER A 108 8.35 -4.36 -2.57
N GLY A 109 7.18 -4.70 -1.99
CA GLY A 109 5.87 -4.51 -2.61
C GLY A 109 5.62 -5.47 -3.79
N TYR A 110 4.62 -5.13 -4.61
CA TYR A 110 4.17 -5.93 -5.75
C TYR A 110 4.31 -5.12 -7.04
N SER A 111 4.47 -5.78 -8.18
CA SER A 111 4.40 -5.08 -9.47
C SER A 111 2.98 -4.53 -9.68
N ALA A 112 2.86 -3.47 -10.47
CA ALA A 112 1.58 -2.75 -10.69
C ALA A 112 0.45 -3.69 -11.16
N ASP A 113 0.79 -4.70 -11.96
CA ASP A 113 -0.13 -5.69 -12.50
C ASP A 113 -0.32 -6.92 -11.60
N ALA A 114 0.47 -7.10 -10.53
CA ALA A 114 0.48 -8.36 -9.79
C ALA A 114 -0.79 -8.60 -8.97
N VAL A 115 -1.29 -7.57 -8.28
CA VAL A 115 -2.52 -7.67 -7.48
C VAL A 115 -3.73 -7.77 -8.39
N ASP A 116 -3.76 -6.98 -9.47
CA ASP A 116 -4.82 -7.02 -10.47
C ASP A 116 -4.90 -8.38 -11.16
N ALA A 117 -3.77 -8.98 -11.53
CA ALA A 117 -3.71 -10.33 -12.07
C ALA A 117 -4.25 -11.35 -11.06
N LEU A 118 -3.86 -11.24 -9.77
CA LEU A 118 -4.35 -12.11 -8.71
C LEU A 118 -5.89 -11.99 -8.54
N ILE A 119 -6.44 -10.78 -8.59
CA ILE A 119 -7.87 -10.49 -8.47
C ILE A 119 -8.65 -10.98 -9.69
N ALA A 120 -8.08 -10.87 -10.89
CA ALA A 120 -8.67 -11.41 -12.12
C ALA A 120 -8.76 -12.95 -12.11
N GLY A 121 -7.97 -13.61 -11.26
CA GLY A 121 -8.05 -15.05 -11.00
C GLY A 121 -9.39 -15.46 -10.38
N LYS A 122 -9.82 -16.72 -10.62
CA LYS A 122 -11.14 -17.21 -10.20
C LYS A 122 -11.33 -17.38 -8.69
N SER A 123 -10.25 -17.56 -7.93
CA SER A 123 -10.33 -17.79 -6.47
C SER A 123 -9.32 -16.95 -5.72
N LEU A 124 -9.83 -16.06 -4.88
CA LEU A 124 -9.02 -15.26 -3.96
C LEU A 124 -8.78 -16.06 -2.68
N ASN A 125 -7.56 -16.58 -2.51
CA ASN A 125 -7.14 -17.30 -1.30
C ASN A 125 -5.77 -16.86 -0.79
N LEU A 126 -5.29 -15.71 -1.26
CA LEU A 126 -4.07 -15.07 -0.77
C LEU A 126 -4.41 -13.72 -0.13
N ILE A 127 -3.79 -13.45 1.00
CA ILE A 127 -3.78 -12.14 1.67
C ILE A 127 -2.39 -11.54 1.51
N LEU A 128 -2.34 -10.33 0.96
CA LEU A 128 -1.08 -9.65 0.67
C LEU A 128 -0.70 -8.66 1.77
N PHE A 129 0.56 -8.72 2.17
CA PHE A 129 1.22 -7.79 3.10
C PHE A 129 2.37 -7.08 2.40
N THR A 130 2.51 -5.78 2.65
CA THR A 130 3.67 -4.98 2.22
C THR A 130 4.60 -4.67 3.39
N LYS A 131 5.72 -3.97 3.10
CA LYS A 131 6.60 -3.43 4.14
C LYS A 131 5.84 -2.51 5.09
N GLU A 132 4.92 -1.70 4.57
CA GLU A 132 4.12 -0.75 5.35
C GLU A 132 3.24 -1.48 6.38
N ASP A 133 2.66 -2.62 6.00
CA ASP A 133 1.92 -3.46 6.95
C ASP A 133 2.83 -4.05 8.03
N MET A 134 4.06 -4.43 7.68
CA MET A 134 5.05 -4.95 8.64
C MET A 134 5.60 -3.86 9.58
N ASP A 135 5.83 -2.65 9.06
CA ASP A 135 6.20 -1.48 9.86
C ASP A 135 5.08 -1.14 10.84
N ALA A 136 3.83 -1.15 10.39
CA ALA A 136 2.65 -0.96 11.23
C ALA A 136 2.56 -2.04 12.33
N ALA A 137 2.74 -3.31 11.97
CA ALA A 137 2.71 -4.41 12.92
C ALA A 137 3.79 -4.31 14.00
N ILE A 138 5.04 -4.04 13.60
CA ILE A 138 6.24 -4.21 14.45
C ILE A 138 6.71 -2.89 15.06
N ILE A 139 6.87 -1.84 14.26
CA ILE A 139 7.44 -0.57 14.72
C ILE A 139 6.42 0.22 15.52
N GLN A 140 5.15 0.13 15.14
CA GLN A 140 4.05 0.86 15.76
C GLN A 140 3.21 -0.01 16.68
N GLU A 141 3.59 -1.27 16.83
CA GLU A 141 3.03 -2.18 17.84
C GLU A 141 1.52 -2.40 17.69
N ILE A 142 0.99 -2.22 16.47
CA ILE A 142 -0.40 -2.56 16.11
C ILE A 142 -0.62 -4.08 16.19
N GLY A 143 0.42 -4.84 15.88
CA GLY A 143 0.39 -6.30 15.88
C GLY A 143 -0.06 -6.90 14.55
N PHE A 144 0.63 -7.96 14.15
CA PHE A 144 0.40 -8.67 12.88
C PHE A 144 -0.98 -9.32 12.84
N LYS A 145 -1.41 -9.93 13.94
CA LYS A 145 -2.70 -10.60 14.12
C LYS A 145 -3.87 -9.65 13.89
N GLN A 146 -3.78 -8.42 14.39
CA GLN A 146 -4.83 -7.42 14.19
C GLN A 146 -4.93 -7.03 12.72
N ILE A 147 -3.80 -6.75 12.08
CA ILE A 147 -3.73 -6.41 10.65
C ILE A 147 -4.24 -7.58 9.78
N LEU A 148 -3.85 -8.81 10.10
CA LEU A 148 -4.27 -10.01 9.38
C LEU A 148 -5.78 -10.21 9.47
N LYS A 149 -6.37 -10.05 10.67
CA LYS A 149 -7.82 -10.16 10.86
C LYS A 149 -8.59 -9.12 10.04
N GLU A 150 -8.08 -7.90 9.95
CA GLU A 150 -8.71 -6.84 9.16
C GLU A 150 -8.65 -7.15 7.66
N LYS A 151 -7.47 -7.51 7.15
CA LYS A 151 -7.33 -7.88 5.74
C LYS A 151 -8.16 -9.11 5.39
N LEU A 152 -8.26 -10.10 6.29
CA LEU A 152 -9.13 -11.27 6.10
C LEU A 152 -10.61 -10.88 6.02
N ARG A 153 -11.07 -9.97 6.89
CA ARG A 153 -12.44 -9.47 6.84
C ARG A 153 -12.74 -8.81 5.49
N LYS A 154 -11.88 -7.90 5.05
CA LYS A 154 -12.02 -7.20 3.76
C LYS A 154 -11.94 -8.16 2.57
N ALA A 155 -11.07 -9.16 2.62
CA ALA A 155 -11.01 -10.20 1.60
C ALA A 155 -12.31 -11.03 1.55
N ALA A 156 -12.88 -11.39 2.71
CA ALA A 156 -14.07 -12.22 2.80
C ALA A 156 -15.37 -11.48 2.45
N GLU A 157 -15.51 -10.23 2.88
CA GLU A 157 -16.72 -9.43 2.72
C GLU A 157 -16.75 -8.69 1.38
N GLU A 158 -15.59 -8.25 0.88
CA GLU A 158 -15.49 -7.32 -0.26
C GLU A 158 -14.59 -7.84 -1.40
N GLY A 159 -13.97 -9.02 -1.23
CA GLY A 159 -13.11 -9.61 -2.26
C GLY A 159 -11.79 -8.86 -2.47
N LEU A 160 -11.27 -8.20 -1.44
CA LEU A 160 -10.02 -7.42 -1.47
C LEU A 160 -8.82 -8.26 -1.02
N ALA A 161 -7.99 -8.71 -1.98
CA ALA A 161 -6.74 -9.46 -1.73
C ALA A 161 -5.74 -8.68 -0.85
N PHE A 162 -5.74 -7.37 -1.09
CA PHE A 162 -4.98 -6.37 -0.39
C PHE A 162 -5.95 -5.28 0.06
N TYR A 163 -5.79 -4.87 1.31
CA TYR A 163 -6.44 -3.69 1.84
C TYR A 163 -5.40 -2.82 2.54
N PRO A 164 -5.27 -1.53 2.19
CA PRO A 164 -4.27 -0.65 2.79
C PRO A 164 -4.63 -0.34 4.24
N ILE A 165 -3.71 -0.64 5.15
CA ILE A 165 -3.81 -0.26 6.57
C ILE A 165 -3.05 1.04 6.85
N VAL A 166 -2.13 1.42 5.96
CA VAL A 166 -1.32 2.63 6.03
C VAL A 166 -1.79 3.64 5.00
N THR A 167 -1.84 4.90 5.40
CA THR A 167 -2.29 6.03 4.58
C THR A 167 -1.34 7.21 4.79
N GLU A 168 -1.09 8.02 3.76
CA GLU A 168 -0.46 9.33 3.97
C GLU A 168 -1.54 10.35 4.29
N LEU A 169 -1.38 11.07 5.39
CA LEU A 169 -2.29 12.12 5.81
C LEU A 169 -1.60 13.47 5.66
N VAL A 170 -2.09 14.29 4.73
CA VAL A 170 -1.64 15.67 4.56
C VAL A 170 -2.60 16.57 5.32
N LYS A 171 -2.09 17.29 6.33
CA LYS A 171 -2.89 18.21 7.14
C LYS A 171 -2.48 19.64 6.88
N ALA A 172 -3.42 20.48 6.47
CA ALA A 172 -3.23 21.91 6.50
C ALA A 172 -3.72 22.50 7.82
N SER A 173 -2.95 23.44 8.37
CA SER A 173 -3.28 24.16 9.61
C SER A 173 -3.09 25.66 9.39
N ALA A 174 -3.88 26.46 10.10
CA ALA A 174 -3.74 27.91 10.09
C ALA A 174 -2.46 28.40 10.81
N SER A 175 -1.90 27.59 11.70
CA SER A 175 -0.81 27.97 12.60
C SER A 175 0.47 27.13 12.45
N GLU A 176 0.45 26.06 11.66
CA GLU A 176 1.57 25.12 11.49
C GLU A 176 1.82 24.85 10.01
N PRO A 177 3.08 24.49 9.62
CA PRO A 177 3.38 24.13 8.24
C PRO A 177 2.59 22.88 7.83
N VAL A 178 2.25 22.76 6.55
CA VAL A 178 1.62 21.54 6.04
C VAL A 178 2.65 20.42 6.09
N HIS A 179 2.32 19.33 6.77
CA HIS A 179 3.16 18.16 6.88
C HIS A 179 2.45 16.92 6.35
N ILE A 180 3.23 16.02 5.76
CA ILE A 180 2.80 14.66 5.42
C ILE A 180 3.07 13.79 6.63
N GLU A 181 2.03 13.15 7.14
CA GLU A 181 2.14 12.24 8.27
C GLU A 181 1.60 10.87 7.87
N ARG A 182 2.39 9.81 8.06
CA ARG A 182 1.86 8.45 7.93
C ARG A 182 0.85 8.17 9.04
N ALA A 183 -0.38 7.84 8.66
CA ALA A 183 -1.45 7.43 9.55
C ALA A 183 -1.77 5.95 9.34
N HIS A 184 -2.11 5.28 10.44
CA HIS A 184 -2.41 3.85 10.49
C HIS A 184 -3.81 3.75 11.07
N TYR A 185 -4.71 3.05 10.39
CA TYR A 185 -6.13 3.06 10.74
C TYR A 185 -6.61 1.68 11.18
N ASP A 186 -7.25 1.61 12.35
CA ASP A 186 -8.18 0.53 12.67
C ASP A 186 -9.56 0.96 12.18
N ARG A 187 -9.95 0.44 11.01
CA ARG A 187 -11.20 0.81 10.34
C ARG A 187 -12.42 0.06 10.87
N VAL A 188 -12.25 -0.88 11.81
CA VAL A 188 -13.36 -1.53 12.54
C VAL A 188 -13.76 -0.73 13.77
N THR A 189 -12.79 -0.11 14.44
CA THR A 189 -13.07 0.72 15.63
C THR A 189 -13.19 2.21 15.33
N GLY A 190 -12.85 2.64 14.10
CA GLY A 190 -12.78 4.05 13.73
C GLY A 190 -11.65 4.79 14.46
N LYS A 191 -10.71 4.05 15.06
CA LYS A 191 -9.59 4.62 15.81
C LYS A 191 -8.38 4.74 14.90
N VAL A 192 -7.83 5.95 14.86
CA VAL A 192 -6.48 6.18 14.36
C VAL A 192 -5.54 5.42 15.30
N LEU A 193 -4.76 4.48 14.77
CA LEU A 193 -3.69 3.77 15.46
C LEU A 193 -2.45 4.67 15.59
N ARG A 194 -2.66 5.91 16.06
CA ARG A 194 -1.59 6.80 16.50
C ARG A 194 -1.54 6.75 18.01
N ASN A 195 -0.34 6.94 18.56
CA ASN A 195 -0.12 7.17 19.98
C ASN A 195 -0.80 8.43 20.55
N ASP A 196 -1.56 9.17 19.75
CA ASP A 196 -2.29 10.34 20.21
C ASP A 196 -3.71 9.97 20.64
N THR A 197 -3.96 10.12 21.94
CA THR A 197 -5.23 9.96 22.66
C THR A 197 -6.39 10.86 22.18
N GLN A 198 -6.28 11.51 21.02
CA GLN A 198 -7.27 12.46 20.51
C GLN A 198 -8.20 11.79 19.49
N PRO A 199 -9.53 12.05 19.56
CA PRO A 199 -10.47 11.51 18.60
C PRO A 199 -10.09 11.91 17.18
N ALA A 200 -10.18 10.96 16.25
CA ALA A 200 -9.98 11.19 14.84
C ALA A 200 -10.94 12.28 14.35
N THR A 201 -10.40 13.40 13.89
CA THR A 201 -11.20 14.41 13.20
C THR A 201 -11.60 13.90 11.82
N PRO A 202 -12.78 14.27 11.30
CA PRO A 202 -13.22 13.84 9.97
C PRO A 202 -12.20 14.23 8.89
N THR A 203 -11.97 13.32 7.95
CA THR A 203 -11.16 13.54 6.75
C THR A 203 -12.03 14.19 5.68
N ASP A 204 -11.54 15.25 5.03
CA ASP A 204 -12.32 16.03 4.07
C ASP A 204 -12.31 15.41 2.67
N LEU A 205 -11.20 14.77 2.30
CA LEU A 205 -10.99 14.14 0.99
C LEU A 205 -10.10 12.90 1.14
N ILE A 206 -10.47 11.82 0.46
CA ILE A 206 -9.62 10.63 0.33
C ILE A 206 -9.22 10.45 -1.13
N ILE A 207 -7.92 10.38 -1.40
CA ILE A 207 -7.35 10.10 -2.71
C ILE A 207 -6.95 8.62 -2.75
N VAL A 208 -7.51 7.85 -3.68
CA VAL A 208 -7.17 6.44 -3.93
C VAL A 208 -6.36 6.37 -5.21
N CYS A 209 -5.07 6.03 -5.11
CA CYS A 209 -4.17 5.94 -6.25
C CYS A 209 -3.72 4.50 -6.55
N GLU A 210 -3.20 4.28 -7.75
CA GLU A 210 -2.84 2.95 -8.24
C GLU A 210 -1.65 2.34 -7.47
N SER A 211 -0.57 3.10 -7.26
CA SER A 211 0.66 2.57 -6.66
C SER A 211 1.15 3.36 -5.44
N ASP A 212 2.08 2.75 -4.68
CA ASP A 212 2.76 3.44 -3.57
C ASP A 212 3.63 4.58 -4.06
N THR A 213 4.16 4.50 -5.29
CA THR A 213 4.97 5.57 -5.86
C THR A 213 4.09 6.79 -6.13
N ASP A 214 2.89 6.58 -6.69
CA ASP A 214 1.93 7.66 -6.93
C ASP A 214 1.45 8.26 -5.62
N ARG A 215 1.23 7.42 -4.59
CA ARG A 215 0.86 7.88 -3.25
C ARG A 215 1.87 8.90 -2.71
N GLU A 216 3.16 8.61 -2.82
CA GLU A 216 4.24 9.50 -2.37
C GLU A 216 4.32 10.78 -3.23
N VAL A 217 4.21 10.65 -4.56
CA VAL A 217 4.22 11.79 -5.49
C VAL A 217 3.03 12.73 -5.23
N LEU A 218 1.82 12.17 -5.14
CA LEU A 218 0.58 12.91 -4.87
C LEU A 218 0.63 13.57 -3.49
N ALA A 219 1.16 12.90 -2.46
CA ALA A 219 1.31 13.49 -1.13
C ALA A 219 2.18 14.76 -1.16
N ASN A 220 3.30 14.73 -1.88
CA ASN A 220 4.18 15.88 -2.02
C ASN A 220 3.55 17.00 -2.87
N ILE A 221 2.81 16.66 -3.93
CA ILE A 221 2.05 17.65 -4.73
C ILE A 221 0.97 18.31 -3.85
N VAL A 222 0.17 17.52 -3.14
CA VAL A 222 -0.91 18.00 -2.25
C VAL A 222 -0.33 18.87 -1.14
N GLN A 223 0.80 18.50 -0.54
CA GLN A 223 1.47 19.31 0.47
C GLN A 223 1.84 20.69 -0.08
N ARG A 224 2.43 20.76 -1.28
CA ARG A 224 2.79 22.03 -1.93
C ARG A 224 1.56 22.87 -2.26
N LEU A 225 0.49 22.26 -2.78
CA LEU A 225 -0.78 22.94 -3.08
C LEU A 225 -1.41 23.53 -1.82
N LEU A 226 -1.50 22.75 -0.74
CA LEU A 226 -2.10 23.21 0.50
C LEU A 226 -1.25 24.29 1.19
N SER A 227 0.08 24.19 1.13
CA SER A 227 1.00 25.19 1.68
C SER A 227 0.86 26.56 1.03
N GLY A 228 0.50 26.59 -0.25
CA GLY A 228 0.20 27.83 -0.99
C GLY A 228 -1.23 28.37 -0.76
N SER A 229 -2.05 27.70 0.06
CA SER A 229 -3.47 27.99 0.23
C SER A 229 -3.82 28.38 1.67
N LYS A 230 -5.05 28.89 1.88
CA LYS A 230 -5.63 29.10 3.23
C LYS A 230 -6.47 27.90 3.71
N SER A 231 -6.32 26.75 3.06
CA SER A 231 -7.10 25.55 3.37
C SER A 231 -6.72 25.00 4.74
N THR A 232 -7.68 24.40 5.43
CA THR A 232 -7.47 23.61 6.66
C THR A 232 -7.82 22.14 6.44
N LYS A 233 -7.84 21.69 5.18
CA LYS A 233 -8.25 20.34 4.81
C LYS A 233 -7.31 19.28 5.35
N LYS A 234 -7.90 18.12 5.61
CA LYS A 234 -7.25 16.85 5.91
C LYS A 234 -7.50 15.91 4.75
N ILE A 235 -6.41 15.58 4.05
CA ILE A 235 -6.46 14.75 2.85
C ILE A 235 -5.71 13.46 3.13
N GLU A 236 -6.41 12.35 3.02
CA GLU A 236 -5.79 11.01 3.06
C GLU A 236 -5.45 10.56 1.66
N ILE A 237 -4.30 9.91 1.49
CA ILE A 237 -3.87 9.34 0.22
C ILE A 237 -3.50 7.88 0.45
N ILE A 238 -4.15 6.99 -0.29
CA ILE A 238 -4.02 5.54 -0.13
C ILE A 238 -3.70 4.88 -1.46
N SER A 239 -2.87 3.85 -1.37
CA SER A 239 -2.45 3.04 -2.51
C SER A 239 -3.33 1.80 -2.62
N ALA A 240 -3.83 1.54 -3.82
CA ALA A 240 -4.65 0.38 -4.14
C ALA A 240 -3.83 -0.84 -4.60
N LEU A 241 -2.56 -0.63 -4.94
CA LEU A 241 -1.65 -1.62 -5.51
C LEU A 241 -2.17 -2.24 -6.81
N GLY A 242 -2.82 -1.45 -7.66
CA GLY A 242 -3.32 -1.88 -8.96
C GLY A 242 -4.59 -1.14 -9.37
N LYS A 243 -4.73 -0.92 -10.67
CA LYS A 243 -5.81 -0.15 -11.28
C LYS A 243 -7.19 -0.79 -11.06
N ILE A 244 -7.29 -2.12 -11.14
CA ILE A 244 -8.54 -2.87 -10.89
C ILE A 244 -8.93 -2.80 -9.40
N SER A 245 -7.94 -2.63 -8.52
CA SER A 245 -8.15 -2.54 -7.07
C SER A 245 -8.69 -1.17 -6.63
N VAL A 246 -8.40 -0.10 -7.38
CA VAL A 246 -8.86 1.28 -7.09
C VAL A 246 -10.38 1.38 -6.86
N PRO A 247 -11.25 0.94 -7.79
CA PRO A 247 -12.70 1.05 -7.59
C PRO A 247 -13.22 0.22 -6.41
N ARG A 248 -12.60 -0.94 -6.12
CA ARG A 248 -12.99 -1.80 -4.99
C ARG A 248 -12.70 -1.11 -3.67
N ILE A 249 -11.54 -0.48 -3.54
CA ILE A 249 -11.17 0.28 -2.34
C ILE A 249 -12.04 1.54 -2.22
N ALA A 250 -12.32 2.23 -3.32
CA ALA A 250 -13.23 3.38 -3.32
C ALA A 250 -14.63 3.01 -2.80
N ASN A 251 -15.22 1.90 -3.26
CA ASN A 251 -16.48 1.39 -2.72
C ASN A 251 -16.39 1.09 -1.23
N SER A 252 -15.35 0.38 -0.79
CA SER A 252 -15.12 0.06 0.63
C SER A 252 -15.18 1.31 1.52
N LEU A 253 -14.48 2.38 1.08
CA LEU A 253 -14.43 3.65 1.78
C LEU A 253 -15.78 4.37 1.81
N LEU A 254 -16.44 4.47 0.66
CA LEU A 254 -17.72 5.16 0.51
C LEU A 254 -18.86 4.42 1.21
N MET A 255 -18.79 3.09 1.30
CA MET A 255 -19.75 2.31 2.09
C MET A 255 -19.55 2.53 3.60
N ALA A 256 -18.30 2.63 4.05
CA ALA A 256 -17.98 2.89 5.45
C ALA A 256 -18.26 4.35 5.86
N ASN A 257 -18.08 5.30 4.95
CA ASN A 257 -18.27 6.73 5.19
C ASN A 257 -18.88 7.44 3.97
N PRO A 258 -20.21 7.37 3.75
CA PRO A 258 -20.86 7.88 2.53
C PRO A 258 -20.68 9.39 2.28
N GLU A 259 -20.45 10.15 3.34
CA GLU A 259 -20.30 11.60 3.28
C GLU A 259 -18.90 12.04 2.83
N VAL A 260 -17.91 11.14 2.85
CA VAL A 260 -16.54 11.49 2.45
C VAL A 260 -16.42 11.62 0.93
N ARG A 261 -15.74 12.67 0.46
CA ARG A 261 -15.39 12.83 -0.94
C ARG A 261 -14.22 11.89 -1.27
N VAL A 262 -14.34 11.09 -2.34
CA VAL A 262 -13.26 10.23 -2.83
C VAL A 262 -12.76 10.68 -4.20
N LEU A 263 -11.45 10.79 -4.38
CA LEU A 263 -10.82 11.05 -5.66
C LEU A 263 -10.03 9.81 -6.09
N THR A 264 -10.39 9.20 -7.21
CA THR A 264 -9.62 8.07 -7.75
C THR A 264 -8.60 8.58 -8.75
N VAL A 265 -7.32 8.33 -8.52
CA VAL A 265 -6.21 8.72 -9.40
C VAL A 265 -5.64 7.46 -10.06
N VAL A 266 -5.77 7.36 -11.37
CA VAL A 266 -5.25 6.22 -12.15
C VAL A 266 -4.50 6.70 -13.37
N ASP A 267 -3.49 5.93 -13.76
CA ASP A 267 -2.83 6.12 -15.03
C ASP A 267 -3.73 5.57 -16.15
N SER A 268 -3.71 6.18 -17.33
CA SER A 268 -4.52 5.71 -18.46
C SER A 268 -3.88 4.51 -19.14
N ASP A 269 -2.55 4.36 -19.05
CA ASP A 269 -1.75 3.46 -19.89
C ASP A 269 -2.06 3.61 -21.39
N ASN A 270 -2.32 4.83 -21.85
CA ASN A 270 -2.77 5.19 -23.21
C ASN A 270 -4.22 4.73 -23.54
N ASP A 271 -5.02 4.33 -22.55
CA ASP A 271 -6.44 3.99 -22.71
C ASP A 271 -7.33 4.74 -21.70
N VAL A 272 -7.46 6.05 -21.92
CA VAL A 272 -8.30 6.94 -21.08
C VAL A 272 -9.75 6.45 -21.02
N ALA A 273 -10.30 5.99 -22.15
CA ALA A 273 -11.68 5.53 -22.23
C ALA A 273 -11.89 4.23 -21.43
N GLY A 274 -10.95 3.28 -21.53
CA GLY A 274 -10.95 2.06 -20.74
C GLY A 274 -10.86 2.34 -19.24
N SER A 275 -9.92 3.20 -18.82
CA SER A 275 -9.80 3.62 -17.41
C SER A 275 -11.07 4.30 -16.91
N GLN A 276 -11.70 5.15 -17.71
CA GLN A 276 -12.96 5.81 -17.35
C GLN A 276 -14.09 4.79 -17.16
N LEU A 277 -14.24 3.84 -18.09
CA LEU A 277 -15.25 2.79 -18.01
C LEU A 277 -15.01 1.85 -16.82
N LEU A 278 -13.74 1.50 -16.54
CA LEU A 278 -13.36 0.70 -15.39
C LEU A 278 -13.84 1.36 -14.09
N LEU A 279 -13.56 2.65 -13.90
CA LEU A 279 -13.98 3.35 -12.68
C LEU A 279 -15.51 3.52 -12.62
N SER A 280 -16.14 4.02 -13.69
CA SER A 280 -17.57 4.32 -13.67
C SER A 280 -18.47 3.10 -13.55
N ASN A 281 -18.05 1.95 -14.09
CA ASN A 281 -18.84 0.72 -14.02
C ASN A 281 -18.66 -0.03 -12.70
N ASN A 282 -17.62 0.28 -11.93
CA ASN A 282 -17.26 -0.46 -10.73
C ASN A 282 -17.31 0.37 -9.45
N ILE A 283 -17.64 1.67 -9.49
CA ILE A 283 -17.88 2.50 -8.30
C ILE A 283 -19.35 2.88 -8.27
N GLU A 284 -20.09 2.37 -7.29
CA GLU A 284 -21.54 2.55 -7.20
C GLU A 284 -21.94 3.89 -6.57
N PRO A 285 -21.33 4.36 -5.45
CA PRO A 285 -21.72 5.61 -4.84
C PRO A 285 -21.36 6.81 -5.72
N THR A 286 -21.97 7.97 -5.47
CA THR A 286 -21.78 9.17 -6.32
C THR A 286 -20.79 10.18 -5.74
N ASN A 287 -20.37 10.03 -4.48
CA ASN A 287 -19.50 10.99 -3.81
C ASN A 287 -18.01 10.81 -4.18
N TRP A 288 -17.73 10.66 -5.47
CA TRP A 288 -16.37 10.52 -5.99
C TRP A 288 -16.15 11.28 -7.30
N ALA A 289 -14.89 11.38 -7.71
CA ALA A 289 -14.50 11.83 -9.05
C ALA A 289 -13.25 11.08 -9.57
N PRO A 290 -13.15 10.86 -10.89
CA PRO A 290 -11.96 10.32 -11.53
C PRO A 290 -10.93 11.41 -11.86
N ILE A 291 -9.65 11.08 -11.67
CA ILE A 291 -8.48 11.78 -12.19
C ILE A 291 -7.70 10.73 -12.99
N ILE A 292 -7.80 10.80 -14.31
CA ILE A 292 -7.16 9.84 -15.21
C ILE A 292 -6.00 10.56 -15.89
N ILE A 293 -4.78 10.22 -15.50
CA ILE A 293 -3.56 10.85 -16.01
C ILE A 293 -3.12 10.10 -17.26
N ASP A 294 -2.82 10.83 -18.35
CA ASP A 294 -2.47 10.23 -19.63
C ASP A 294 -1.02 10.55 -20.03
N PRO A 295 -0.17 9.56 -20.32
CA PRO A 295 -0.40 8.13 -20.09
C PRO A 295 -0.25 7.72 -18.61
N GLN A 296 0.58 8.45 -17.84
CA GLN A 296 0.97 8.13 -16.47
C GLN A 296 1.38 9.38 -15.67
N ILE A 297 1.40 9.30 -14.34
CA ILE A 297 1.72 10.44 -13.45
C ILE A 297 3.06 11.14 -13.74
N GLU A 298 4.04 10.43 -14.31
CA GLU A 298 5.32 11.03 -14.70
C GLU A 298 5.21 12.12 -15.76
N GLU A 299 4.12 12.15 -16.54
CA GLU A 299 3.85 13.24 -17.49
C GLU A 299 3.72 14.58 -16.77
N TRP A 300 3.03 14.61 -15.61
CA TRP A 300 2.97 15.81 -14.76
C TRP A 300 4.33 16.26 -14.24
N LEU A 301 5.28 15.32 -14.13
CA LEU A 301 6.62 15.58 -13.64
C LEU A 301 7.61 15.95 -14.77
N GLY A 302 7.16 15.90 -16.04
CA GLY A 302 8.03 16.08 -17.20
C GLY A 302 9.09 14.98 -17.31
N LEU A 303 8.81 13.78 -16.80
CA LEU A 303 9.70 12.63 -16.84
C LEU A 303 9.23 11.65 -17.90
N SER A 304 10.13 11.24 -18.80
CA SER A 304 9.75 10.27 -19.83
C SER A 304 9.76 8.84 -19.30
N GLU A 305 8.88 8.00 -19.85
CA GLU A 305 8.81 6.57 -19.50
C GLU A 305 10.15 5.86 -19.76
N GLU A 306 10.87 6.21 -20.83
CA GLU A 306 12.18 5.65 -21.14
C GLU A 306 13.24 5.97 -20.08
N GLU A 307 13.27 7.21 -19.58
CA GLU A 307 14.18 7.61 -18.51
C GLU A 307 13.88 6.82 -17.23
N MET A 308 12.60 6.69 -16.89
CA MET A 308 12.16 6.00 -15.69
C MET A 308 12.45 4.50 -15.76
N ARG A 309 12.21 3.85 -16.91
CA ARG A 309 12.49 2.42 -17.11
C ARG A 309 13.97 2.07 -16.90
N ARG A 310 14.90 2.99 -17.19
CA ARG A 310 16.35 2.77 -17.00
C ARG A 310 16.80 2.83 -15.54
N LEU A 311 16.01 3.44 -14.67
CA LEU A 311 16.33 3.58 -13.24
C LEU A 311 15.84 2.37 -12.43
N ARG A 312 16.54 2.06 -11.33
CA ARG A 312 16.03 1.16 -10.28
C ARG A 312 14.89 1.84 -9.51
N ARG A 313 13.93 1.11 -8.95
CA ARG A 313 12.76 1.68 -8.25
C ARG A 313 13.12 2.70 -7.16
N ALA A 314 14.10 2.41 -6.30
CA ALA A 314 14.55 3.36 -5.27
C ALA A 314 15.05 4.68 -5.89
N SER A 315 15.69 4.61 -7.06
CA SER A 315 16.13 5.77 -7.82
C SER A 315 14.98 6.44 -8.58
N ARG A 316 13.96 5.68 -9.01
CA ARG A 316 12.74 6.22 -9.65
C ARG A 316 11.97 7.11 -8.67
N LEU A 317 11.67 6.61 -7.46
CA LEU A 317 10.96 7.41 -6.45
C LEU A 317 11.74 8.69 -6.13
N ASN A 318 13.05 8.59 -5.86
CA ASN A 318 13.87 9.77 -5.60
C ASN A 318 13.86 10.76 -6.78
N ARG A 319 13.88 10.26 -8.02
CA ARG A 319 13.80 11.10 -9.21
C ARG A 319 12.45 11.80 -9.33
N SER A 320 11.35 11.08 -9.10
CA SER A 320 10.01 11.65 -9.09
C SER A 320 9.86 12.72 -8.02
N LEU A 321 10.34 12.47 -6.79
CA LEU A 321 10.29 13.46 -5.70
C LEU A 321 11.12 14.71 -6.02
N GLN A 322 12.31 14.56 -6.60
CA GLN A 322 13.11 15.70 -7.08
C GLN A 322 12.37 16.51 -8.16
N ALA A 323 11.68 15.84 -9.07
CA ALA A 323 10.87 16.51 -10.09
C ALA A 323 9.69 17.25 -9.45
N VAL A 324 9.03 16.66 -8.45
CA VAL A 324 7.96 17.32 -7.69
C VAL A 324 8.48 18.59 -7.00
N GLU A 325 9.70 18.62 -6.46
CA GLU A 325 10.25 19.84 -5.85
C GLU A 325 10.44 20.99 -6.87
N GLN A 326 10.80 20.65 -8.11
CA GLN A 326 11.09 21.61 -9.18
C GLN A 326 9.85 21.98 -10.01
N LEU A 327 8.74 21.27 -9.83
CA LEU A 327 7.53 21.42 -10.62
C LEU A 327 6.88 22.80 -10.42
N ASP A 328 6.62 23.52 -11.52
CA ASP A 328 5.81 24.73 -11.53
C ASP A 328 4.32 24.36 -11.57
N LEU A 329 3.68 24.36 -10.40
CA LEU A 329 2.28 23.97 -10.24
C LEU A 329 1.31 24.93 -10.95
N ASP A 330 1.64 26.22 -11.02
CA ASP A 330 0.79 27.22 -11.68
C ASP A 330 0.86 27.09 -13.20
N GLN A 331 2.03 26.77 -13.74
CA GLN A 331 2.18 26.47 -15.15
C GLN A 331 1.44 25.16 -15.50
N LEU A 332 1.68 24.08 -14.75
CA LEU A 332 1.04 22.78 -15.02
C LEU A 332 -0.49 22.90 -14.98
N ARG A 333 -1.03 23.63 -14.01
CA ARG A 333 -2.47 23.91 -13.89
C ARG A 333 -3.05 24.65 -15.09
N LYS A 334 -2.27 25.47 -15.79
CA LYS A 334 -2.75 26.18 -17.00
C LYS A 334 -2.70 25.30 -18.24
N THR A 335 -1.78 24.35 -18.29
CA THR A 335 -1.49 23.54 -19.49
C THR A 335 -2.16 22.17 -19.47
N ASP A 336 -2.42 21.62 -18.29
CA ASP A 336 -3.02 20.29 -18.12
C ASP A 336 -4.41 20.40 -17.45
N PRO A 337 -5.50 20.08 -18.20
CA PRO A 337 -6.86 20.17 -17.67
C PRO A 337 -7.19 19.12 -16.61
N VAL A 338 -6.51 17.96 -16.62
CA VAL A 338 -6.68 16.90 -15.61
C VAL A 338 -6.04 17.34 -14.30
N PHE A 339 -4.85 17.94 -14.36
CA PHE A 339 -4.19 18.53 -13.20
C PHE A 339 -4.98 19.71 -12.61
N ASP A 340 -5.57 20.57 -13.44
CA ASP A 340 -6.47 21.62 -12.93
C ASP A 340 -7.71 21.04 -12.24
N ALA A 341 -8.30 19.98 -12.79
CA ALA A 341 -9.40 19.28 -12.14
C ALA A 341 -8.99 18.70 -10.77
N PHE A 342 -7.82 18.06 -10.69
CA PHE A 342 -7.23 17.59 -9.44
C PHE A 342 -7.05 18.73 -8.43
N CYS A 343 -6.46 19.86 -8.86
CA CYS A 343 -6.25 21.02 -8.01
C CYS A 343 -7.56 21.59 -7.45
N ARG A 344 -8.64 21.61 -8.25
CA ARG A 344 -9.95 22.08 -7.79
C ARG A 344 -10.55 21.20 -6.70
N GLU A 345 -10.41 19.88 -6.79
CA GLU A 345 -10.88 18.94 -5.76
C GLU A 345 -10.05 19.08 -4.46
N VAL A 346 -8.73 19.19 -4.58
CA VAL A 346 -7.81 19.37 -3.44
C VAL A 346 -8.05 20.70 -2.73
N LEU A 347 -8.22 21.79 -3.50
CA LEU A 347 -8.35 23.16 -2.97
C LEU A 347 -9.80 23.61 -2.74
N SER A 348 -10.81 22.78 -3.03
CA SER A 348 -12.20 23.16 -2.77
C SER A 348 -12.40 23.50 -1.28
N ALA A 349 -13.37 24.36 -0.98
CA ALA A 349 -13.64 24.82 0.38
C ALA A 349 -14.30 23.74 1.23
#